data_AF-A0A2A4KV31-F1
#
_entry.id   AF-A0A2A4KV31-F1
#
_cell.length_a   1.000
_cell.length_b   1.000
_cell.length_c   1.000
_cell.angle_alpha   90.00
_cell.angle_beta   90.00
_cell.angle_gamma   90.00
#
_symmetry.space_group_name_H-M   'P 1'
#
loop_
_entity.id
_entity.type
_entity.pdbx_description
1 polymer ?
#
loop_
_entity_poly.entity_id
_entity_poly.type
_entity_poly.pdbx_seq_one_letter_code
_entity_poly.pdbx_strand_id
1 'polypeptide(L)'
;MASTPTPPPTYLDRLRSGLDLIEAAFVQILADSQIRNTDPNRGRGYVMHVGAPKWGWVPSNPELEARRMELLGQVREWEPLFRLLFPHPTPEVTKRLEQSLGLLLRWLERPRDTTVPSTTDKATGHVRHAVTTLRQLGELLPPDLWAVRLVVDTNVLLDDPDVAIYTPLLGKRYMVHLMPTVLRELDDHKRAGRNPDIRDAAQKADRRLKGLRTNGDMRRGVRVAGDVHAVFEHIEPKGDGLPNWLDLTVPDDRLVASTLLLQSRHPGSSVYVASDDINLQTKLAAVGLPFLQAP
;
A
#
# COMPACT_ATOMS: atom_id res chain seq x y z
N MET A 1 -20.53 -0.68 28.96
CA MET A 1 -20.20 0.05 27.71
C MET A 1 -19.00 -0.66 27.11
N ALA A 2 -19.21 -1.46 26.07
CA ALA A 2 -18.08 -2.10 25.38
C ALA A 2 -17.25 -0.99 24.72
N SER A 3 -15.96 -0.93 25.02
CA SER A 3 -15.03 -0.03 24.35
C SER A 3 -15.06 -0.33 22.86
N THR A 4 -15.43 0.66 22.05
CA THR A 4 -15.29 0.57 20.60
C THR A 4 -13.83 0.23 20.29
N PRO A 5 -13.53 -0.86 19.57
CA PRO A 5 -12.14 -1.22 19.27
C PRO A 5 -11.46 -0.06 18.54
N THR A 6 -10.22 0.24 18.93
CA THR A 6 -9.41 1.25 18.24
C THR A 6 -9.28 0.82 16.78
N PRO A 7 -9.59 1.68 15.80
CA PRO A 7 -9.42 1.34 14.40
C PRO A 7 -7.95 1.00 14.11
N PRO A 8 -7.68 0.04 13.22
CA PRO A 8 -6.33 -0.33 12.82
C PRO A 8 -5.64 0.87 12.16
N PRO A 9 -4.30 0.90 12.13
CA PRO A 9 -3.57 1.97 11.48
C PRO A 9 -3.95 2.07 9.99
N THR A 10 -4.14 3.30 9.53
CA THR A 10 -4.47 3.60 8.13
C THR A 10 -3.32 3.19 7.21
N TYR A 11 -3.55 3.19 5.90
CA TYR A 11 -2.48 2.89 4.94
C TYR A 11 -1.30 3.86 5.10
N LEU A 12 -1.61 5.16 5.23
CA LEU A 12 -0.62 6.20 5.40
C LEU A 12 0.16 6.03 6.71
N ASP A 13 -0.52 5.67 7.80
CA ASP A 13 0.13 5.45 9.10
C ASP A 13 1.12 4.27 9.04
N ARG A 14 0.74 3.19 8.37
CA ARG A 14 1.64 2.04 8.19
C ARG A 14 2.84 2.39 7.33
N LEU A 15 2.64 3.12 6.23
CA LEU A 15 3.74 3.56 5.37
C LEU A 15 4.68 4.54 6.09
N ARG A 16 4.13 5.47 6.89
CA ARG A 16 4.94 6.37 7.73
C ARG A 16 5.75 5.60 8.76
N SER A 17 5.13 4.65 9.46
CA SER A 17 5.82 3.80 10.43
C SER A 17 6.94 2.99 9.77
N GLY A 18 6.69 2.44 8.57
CA GLY A 18 7.73 1.74 7.79
C GLY A 18 8.88 2.67 7.39
N LEU A 19 8.59 3.91 7.01
CA LEU A 19 9.60 4.92 6.69
C LEU A 19 10.46 5.30 7.91
N ASP A 20 9.87 5.34 9.11
CA ASP A 20 10.59 5.57 10.39
C ASP A 20 11.62 4.47 10.65
N LEU A 21 11.20 3.21 10.47
CA LEU A 21 12.06 2.04 10.66
C LEU A 21 13.19 2.02 9.62
N ILE A 22 12.88 2.32 8.36
CA ILE A 22 13.87 2.45 7.29
C ILE A 22 14.89 3.53 7.65
N GLU A 23 14.44 4.72 8.06
CA GLU A 23 15.32 5.82 8.46
C GLU A 23 16.25 5.41 9.61
N ALA A 24 15.71 4.82 10.67
CA ALA A 24 16.48 4.38 11.82
C ALA A 24 17.56 3.35 11.45
N ALA A 25 17.18 2.32 10.67
CA ALA A 25 18.12 1.29 10.20
C ALA A 25 19.20 1.88 9.27
N PHE A 26 18.83 2.81 8.39
CA PHE A 26 19.76 3.46 7.48
C PHE A 26 20.81 4.28 8.24
N VAL A 27 20.38 5.03 9.25
CA VAL A 27 21.29 5.83 10.10
C VAL A 27 22.32 4.92 10.80
N GLN A 28 21.91 3.74 11.29
CA GLN A 28 22.84 2.78 11.88
C GLN A 28 23.85 2.24 10.85
N ILE A 29 23.39 1.90 9.64
CA ILE A 29 24.28 1.49 8.54
C ILE A 29 25.30 2.58 8.22
N LEU A 30 24.89 3.85 8.19
CA LEU A 30 25.79 4.97 7.92
C LEU A 30 26.79 5.21 9.06
N ALA A 31 26.38 5.03 10.32
CA ALA A 31 27.26 5.13 11.47
C ALA A 31 28.41 4.10 11.42
N ASP A 32 28.11 2.89 10.92
CA ASP A 32 29.09 1.81 10.77
C ASP A 32 29.80 1.80 9.40
N SER A 33 29.45 2.75 8.51
CA SER A 33 30.07 2.89 7.20
C SER A 33 31.30 3.79 7.26
N GLN A 34 32.15 3.70 6.23
CA GLN A 34 33.25 4.65 6.03
C GLN A 34 33.20 5.20 4.60
N ILE A 35 33.64 6.45 4.47
CA ILE A 35 33.77 7.14 3.18
C ILE A 35 35.24 7.46 2.96
N ARG A 36 35.72 7.22 1.74
CA ARG A 36 37.06 7.59 1.31
C ARG A 36 37.02 8.52 0.12
N ASN A 37 38.04 9.34 -0.03
CA ASN A 37 38.23 10.13 -1.23
C ASN A 37 38.64 9.21 -2.38
N THR A 38 37.91 9.27 -3.48
CA THR A 38 38.13 8.48 -4.69
C THR A 38 38.44 9.35 -5.90
N ASP A 39 38.70 10.65 -5.69
CA ASP A 39 38.89 11.62 -6.77
C ASP A 39 40.15 11.27 -7.59
N PRO A 40 40.00 10.86 -8.87
CA PRO A 40 41.14 10.55 -9.70
C PRO A 40 41.98 11.79 -10.04
N ASN A 41 41.45 13.00 -9.83
CA ASN A 41 42.14 14.26 -10.10
C ASN A 41 42.94 14.80 -8.92
N ARG A 42 43.05 14.05 -7.81
CA ARG A 42 43.76 14.50 -6.60
C ARG A 42 45.28 14.57 -6.79
N GLY A 43 45.84 13.87 -7.77
CA GLY A 43 47.26 13.89 -8.11
C GLY A 43 47.64 14.98 -9.12
N ARG A 44 48.94 15.28 -9.25
CA ARG A 44 49.49 16.14 -10.33
C ARG A 44 49.55 15.33 -11.64
N GLY A 45 48.40 15.05 -12.24
CA GLY A 45 48.27 14.43 -13.56
C GLY A 45 47.82 15.43 -14.61
N TYR A 46 48.26 15.26 -15.86
CA TYR A 46 47.85 16.10 -16.99
C TYR A 46 46.47 15.71 -17.58
N VAL A 47 45.84 14.65 -17.06
CA VAL A 47 44.54 14.14 -17.51
C VAL A 47 43.46 14.52 -16.49
N MET A 48 42.47 15.29 -16.93
CA MET A 48 41.30 15.68 -16.12
C MET A 48 40.13 14.75 -16.39
N HIS A 49 39.65 14.06 -15.35
CA HIS A 49 38.46 13.20 -15.42
C HIS A 49 37.22 14.00 -15.00
N VAL A 50 36.43 14.44 -16.00
CA VAL A 50 35.15 15.15 -15.78
C VAL A 50 34.07 14.14 -15.38
N GLY A 51 33.31 14.43 -14.32
CA GLY A 51 32.19 13.60 -13.86
C GLY A 51 32.57 12.40 -12.97
N ALA A 52 33.85 12.27 -12.59
CA ALA A 52 34.27 11.21 -11.69
C ALA A 52 33.82 11.45 -10.23
N PRO A 53 33.41 10.41 -9.47
CA PRO A 53 33.11 10.54 -8.05
C PRO A 53 34.33 11.01 -7.25
N LYS A 54 34.15 12.08 -6.47
CA LYS A 54 35.18 12.59 -5.56
C LYS A 54 35.30 11.77 -4.28
N TRP A 55 34.19 11.16 -3.87
CA TRP A 55 34.07 10.35 -2.67
C TRP A 55 33.34 9.06 -3.02
N GLY A 56 33.62 8.02 -2.25
CA GLY A 56 32.97 6.73 -2.39
C GLY A 56 32.96 5.97 -1.09
N TRP A 57 32.05 5.02 -1.00
CA TRP A 57 31.96 4.10 0.12
C TRP A 57 33.20 3.21 0.19
N VAL A 58 33.71 3.00 1.40
CA VAL A 58 34.64 1.91 1.69
C VAL A 58 33.84 0.59 1.61
N PRO A 59 34.43 -0.52 1.11
CA PRO A 59 33.76 -1.83 1.11
C PRO A 59 33.24 -2.21 2.50
N SER A 60 32.04 -2.80 2.56
CA SER A 60 31.49 -3.30 3.83
C SER A 60 32.25 -4.52 4.32
N ASN A 61 32.27 -4.72 5.63
CA ASN A 61 32.49 -6.05 6.20
C ASN A 61 31.21 -6.91 6.04
N PRO A 62 31.28 -8.23 6.26
CA PRO A 62 30.13 -9.13 6.09
C PRO A 62 28.90 -8.73 6.91
N GLU A 63 29.08 -8.26 8.15
CA GLU A 63 27.98 -7.89 9.04
C GLU A 63 27.25 -6.62 8.55
N LEU A 64 27.98 -5.64 8.05
CA LEU A 64 27.41 -4.43 7.45
C LEU A 64 26.76 -4.73 6.10
N GLU A 65 27.33 -5.65 5.30
CA GLU A 65 26.72 -6.09 4.05
C GLU A 65 25.36 -6.78 4.30
N ALA A 66 25.30 -7.67 5.29
CA ALA A 66 24.05 -8.36 5.66
C ALA A 66 22.94 -7.38 6.07
N ARG A 67 23.25 -6.41 6.96
CA ARG A 67 22.28 -5.37 7.36
C ARG A 67 21.85 -4.49 6.18
N ARG A 68 22.78 -4.18 5.25
CA ARG A 68 22.44 -3.46 4.02
C ARG A 68 21.50 -4.25 3.12
N MET A 69 21.75 -5.55 2.94
CA MET A 69 20.89 -6.42 2.14
C MET A 69 19.48 -6.51 2.74
N GLU A 70 19.38 -6.64 4.05
CA GLU A 70 18.11 -6.65 4.77
C GLU A 70 17.34 -5.33 4.57
N LEU A 71 17.99 -4.19 4.82
CA LEU A 71 17.35 -2.89 4.62
C LEU A 71 16.98 -2.63 3.15
N LEU A 72 17.82 -3.07 2.20
CA LEU A 72 17.51 -2.98 0.77
C LEU A 72 16.23 -3.75 0.42
N GLY A 73 16.04 -4.94 1.00
CA GLY A 73 14.79 -5.70 0.89
C GLY A 73 13.60 -4.91 1.41
N GLN A 74 13.70 -4.38 2.64
CA GLN A 74 12.64 -3.57 3.24
C GLN A 74 12.26 -2.35 2.40
N VAL A 75 13.25 -1.62 1.86
CA VAL A 75 12.99 -0.45 0.99
C VAL A 75 12.30 -0.89 -0.31
N ARG A 76 12.71 -2.02 -0.91
CA ARG A 76 12.11 -2.54 -2.16
C ARG A 76 10.69 -3.07 -1.98
N GLU A 77 10.34 -3.54 -0.79
CA GLU A 77 8.96 -3.92 -0.46
C GLU A 77 8.09 -2.69 -0.15
N TRP A 78 8.67 -1.69 0.53
CA TRP A 78 7.97 -0.47 0.94
C TRP A 78 7.74 0.52 -0.21
N GLU A 79 8.73 0.71 -1.10
CA GLU A 79 8.68 1.71 -2.17
C GLU A 79 7.47 1.55 -3.11
N PRO A 80 7.16 0.34 -3.65
CA PRO A 80 6.01 0.19 -4.54
C PRO A 80 4.71 0.63 -3.88
N LEU A 81 4.53 0.28 -2.59
CA LEU A 81 3.36 0.67 -1.81
C LEU A 81 3.28 2.19 -1.64
N PHE A 82 4.41 2.84 -1.33
CA PHE A 82 4.43 4.29 -1.21
C PHE A 82 4.12 5.00 -2.55
N ARG A 83 4.56 4.44 -3.68
CA ARG A 83 4.26 4.97 -5.02
C ARG A 83 2.76 4.88 -5.36
N LEU A 84 2.04 3.87 -4.85
CA LEU A 84 0.59 3.73 -5.07
C LEU A 84 -0.24 4.91 -4.52
N LEU A 85 0.31 5.71 -3.59
CA LEU A 85 -0.31 6.94 -3.08
C LEU A 85 -0.43 8.04 -4.16
N PHE A 86 0.38 7.96 -5.21
CA PHE A 86 0.49 8.99 -6.24
C PHE A 86 0.17 8.40 -7.63
N PRO A 87 -1.09 8.09 -7.94
CA PRO A 87 -1.46 7.51 -9.24
C PRO A 87 -1.27 8.49 -10.41
N HIS A 88 -1.36 9.79 -10.14
CA HIS A 88 -1.22 10.86 -11.13
C HIS A 88 -0.33 11.99 -10.57
N PRO A 89 0.96 11.71 -10.29
CA PRO A 89 1.85 12.69 -9.70
C PRO A 89 2.12 13.82 -10.69
N THR A 90 2.22 15.05 -10.20
CA THR A 90 2.75 16.16 -11.00
C THR A 90 4.25 15.92 -11.27
N PRO A 91 4.84 16.56 -12.30
CA PRO A 91 6.27 16.42 -12.57
C PRO A 91 7.17 16.73 -11.37
N GLU A 92 6.76 17.67 -10.52
CA GLU A 92 7.50 18.01 -9.29
C GLU A 92 7.42 16.89 -8.24
N VAL A 93 6.23 16.29 -8.04
CA VAL A 93 6.08 15.13 -7.14
C VAL A 93 6.90 13.95 -7.66
N THR A 94 6.84 13.66 -8.97
CA THR A 94 7.64 12.61 -9.61
C THR A 94 9.13 12.83 -9.36
N LYS A 95 9.63 14.05 -9.60
CA LYS A 95 11.05 14.38 -9.38
C LYS A 95 11.46 14.15 -7.91
N ARG A 96 10.65 14.61 -6.95
CA ARG A 96 10.92 14.44 -5.52
C ARG A 96 10.92 12.97 -5.10
N LEU A 97 10.00 12.16 -5.63
CA LEU A 97 9.95 10.72 -5.42
C LEU A 97 11.23 10.05 -5.94
N GLU A 98 11.54 10.23 -7.22
CA GLU A 98 12.70 9.57 -7.86
C GLU A 98 14.03 9.97 -7.21
N GLN A 99 14.19 11.24 -6.83
CA GLN A 99 15.40 11.70 -6.17
C GLN A 99 15.56 11.08 -4.78
N SER A 100 14.49 11.06 -3.98
CA SER A 100 14.54 10.58 -2.60
C SER A 100 14.67 9.05 -2.55
N LEU A 101 13.81 8.32 -3.25
CA LEU A 101 13.84 6.85 -3.33
C LEU A 101 15.12 6.36 -3.99
N GLY A 102 15.51 7.00 -5.10
CA GLY A 102 16.74 6.64 -5.81
C GLY A 102 17.98 6.87 -4.96
N LEU A 103 18.01 7.88 -4.09
CA LEU A 103 19.12 8.06 -3.14
C LEU A 103 19.20 6.90 -2.15
N LEU A 104 18.07 6.53 -1.54
CA LEU A 104 18.03 5.43 -0.56
C LEU A 104 18.51 4.12 -1.20
N LEU A 105 17.94 3.75 -2.35
CA LEU A 105 18.32 2.53 -3.07
C LEU A 105 19.79 2.53 -3.49
N ARG A 106 20.25 3.57 -4.21
CA ARG A 106 21.63 3.63 -4.70
C ARG A 106 22.64 3.55 -3.56
N TRP A 107 22.38 4.22 -2.43
CA TRP A 107 23.32 4.18 -1.31
C TRP A 107 23.33 2.84 -0.58
N LEU A 108 22.22 2.09 -0.60
CA LEU A 108 22.18 0.71 -0.12
C LEU A 108 22.80 -0.28 -1.10
N GLU A 109 22.76 -0.03 -2.40
CA GLU A 109 23.38 -0.88 -3.45
C GLU A 109 24.88 -0.61 -3.61
N ARG A 110 25.33 0.61 -3.29
CA ARG A 110 26.70 1.12 -3.47
C ARG A 110 27.27 0.95 -4.89
N PRO A 111 26.57 1.38 -5.95
CA PRO A 111 27.18 1.48 -7.27
C PRO A 111 28.22 2.60 -7.29
N ARG A 112 28.88 2.79 -8.43
CA ARG A 112 29.68 4.01 -8.67
C ARG A 112 28.75 5.23 -8.64
N ASP A 113 28.91 6.09 -7.63
CA ASP A 113 27.96 7.16 -7.32
C ASP A 113 28.67 8.49 -7.04
N THR A 114 28.29 9.55 -7.74
CA THR A 114 28.84 10.91 -7.60
C THR A 114 28.20 11.72 -6.46
N THR A 115 27.12 11.21 -5.87
CA THR A 115 26.34 11.88 -4.81
C THR A 115 26.87 11.61 -3.40
N VAL A 116 27.82 10.66 -3.25
CA VAL A 116 28.41 10.35 -1.95
C VAL A 116 29.14 11.58 -1.40
N PRO A 117 28.81 12.06 -0.18
CA PRO A 117 29.44 13.23 0.40
C PRO A 117 30.80 12.88 1.02
N SER A 118 31.46 13.87 1.63
CA SER A 118 32.80 13.67 2.22
C SER A 118 32.81 12.93 3.56
N THR A 119 31.69 12.86 4.27
CA THR A 119 31.59 12.28 5.62
C THR A 119 30.24 11.58 5.82
N THR A 120 30.20 10.60 6.73
CA THR A 120 28.99 9.85 7.08
C THR A 120 27.95 10.72 7.77
N ASP A 121 28.36 11.77 8.51
CA ASP A 121 27.43 12.76 9.06
C ASP A 121 26.67 13.52 7.97
N LYS A 122 27.37 13.95 6.91
CA LYS A 122 26.72 14.59 5.76
C LYS A 122 25.80 13.61 5.05
N ALA A 123 26.23 12.35 4.90
CA ALA A 123 25.39 11.30 4.31
C ALA A 123 24.10 11.12 5.13
N THR A 124 24.21 11.07 6.45
CA THR A 124 23.07 11.00 7.35
C THR A 124 22.12 12.18 7.15
N GLY A 125 22.65 13.40 6.99
CA GLY A 125 21.87 14.59 6.64
C GLY A 125 21.08 14.44 5.33
N HIS A 126 21.70 13.88 4.28
CA HIS A 126 21.02 13.62 3.00
C HIS A 126 19.90 12.58 3.12
N VAL A 127 20.12 11.48 3.86
CA VAL A 127 19.08 10.46 4.11
C VAL A 127 17.91 11.05 4.88
N ARG A 128 18.16 11.79 5.96
CA ARG A 128 17.10 12.47 6.73
C ARG A 128 16.33 13.46 5.87
N HIS A 129 17.00 14.19 4.98
CA HIS A 129 16.34 15.08 4.04
C HIS A 129 15.45 14.35 3.03
N ALA A 130 15.94 13.23 2.47
CA ALA A 130 15.14 12.38 1.58
C ALA A 130 13.90 11.82 2.30
N VAL A 131 14.06 11.30 3.52
CA VAL A 131 12.95 10.80 4.35
C VAL A 131 11.95 11.91 4.67
N THR A 132 12.43 13.09 5.08
CA THR A 132 11.57 14.26 5.32
C THR A 132 10.79 14.65 4.07
N THR A 133 11.44 14.62 2.90
CA THR A 133 10.79 14.90 1.62
C THR A 133 9.67 13.90 1.34
N LEU A 134 9.90 12.60 1.58
CA LEU A 134 8.88 11.56 1.43
C LEU A 134 7.70 11.76 2.41
N ARG A 135 7.96 12.07 3.69
CA ARG A 135 6.89 12.40 4.66
C ARG A 135 6.00 13.54 4.18
N GLN A 136 6.63 14.63 3.73
CA GLN A 136 5.92 15.81 3.23
C GLN A 136 5.10 15.52 1.97
N LEU A 137 5.55 14.61 1.11
CA LEU A 137 4.74 14.19 -0.03
C LEU A 137 3.44 13.51 0.42
N GLY A 138 3.50 12.69 1.48
CA GLY A 138 2.31 12.08 2.07
C GLY A 138 1.33 13.09 2.68
N GLU A 139 1.79 14.28 3.07
CA GLU A 139 0.94 15.36 3.58
C GLU A 139 0.17 16.10 2.47
N LEU A 140 0.56 15.93 1.20
CA LEU A 140 -0.16 16.48 0.06
C LEU A 140 -1.45 15.73 -0.27
N LEU A 141 -1.65 14.56 0.34
CA LEU A 141 -2.77 13.69 0.06
C LEU A 141 -4.06 14.29 0.66
N PRO A 142 -5.17 14.30 -0.09
CA PRO A 142 -6.42 14.85 0.39
C PRO A 142 -6.94 14.03 1.59
N PRO A 143 -7.63 14.66 2.54
CA PRO A 143 -8.26 13.93 3.63
C PRO A 143 -9.38 13.02 3.08
N ASP A 144 -9.55 11.88 3.72
CA ASP A 144 -10.64 10.97 3.38
C ASP A 144 -11.96 11.39 4.04
N LEU A 145 -13.03 11.39 3.26
CA LEU A 145 -14.39 11.71 3.73
C LEU A 145 -14.97 10.63 4.66
N TRP A 146 -14.45 9.40 4.53
CA TRP A 146 -14.91 8.22 5.26
C TRP A 146 -13.74 7.63 6.01
N ALA A 147 -13.74 7.76 7.34
CA ALA A 147 -12.67 7.21 8.18
C ALA A 147 -12.61 5.67 8.13
N VAL A 148 -13.74 5.01 7.89
CA VAL A 148 -13.87 3.56 7.85
C VAL A 148 -14.47 3.11 6.52
N ARG A 149 -13.86 2.08 5.93
CA ARG A 149 -14.28 1.47 4.67
C ARG A 149 -14.30 -0.04 4.81
N LEU A 150 -15.23 -0.68 4.13
CA LEU A 150 -15.42 -2.13 4.14
C LEU A 150 -15.43 -2.64 2.71
N VAL A 151 -14.56 -3.60 2.40
CA VAL A 151 -14.70 -4.46 1.23
C VAL A 151 -15.38 -5.73 1.67
N VAL A 152 -16.34 -6.22 0.90
CA VAL A 152 -17.04 -7.47 1.19
C VAL A 152 -16.64 -8.53 0.18
N ASP A 153 -16.35 -9.73 0.66
CA ASP A 153 -16.16 -10.93 -0.13
C ASP A 153 -17.50 -11.47 -0.68
N THR A 154 -17.45 -12.30 -1.71
CA THR A 154 -18.61 -12.97 -2.30
C THR A 154 -19.30 -13.89 -1.31
N ASN A 155 -18.54 -14.67 -0.54
CA ASN A 155 -19.10 -15.62 0.43
C ASN A 155 -19.95 -14.89 1.49
N VAL A 156 -19.46 -13.76 1.99
CA VAL A 156 -20.21 -12.89 2.92
C VAL A 156 -21.54 -12.45 2.32
N LEU A 157 -21.56 -12.04 1.05
CA LEU A 157 -22.78 -11.59 0.39
C LEU A 157 -23.77 -12.73 0.10
N LEU A 158 -23.27 -13.96 -0.11
CA LEU A 158 -24.10 -15.15 -0.26
C LEU A 158 -24.81 -15.48 1.07
N ASP A 159 -24.09 -15.38 2.18
CA ASP A 159 -24.63 -15.66 3.52
C ASP A 159 -25.63 -14.57 3.96
N ASP A 160 -25.19 -13.30 3.97
CA ASP A 160 -26.08 -12.16 4.23
C ASP A 160 -25.73 -10.95 3.33
N PRO A 161 -26.61 -10.59 2.38
CA PRO A 161 -26.36 -9.45 1.51
C PRO A 161 -26.61 -8.09 2.20
N ASP A 162 -27.06 -8.04 3.45
CA ASP A 162 -27.22 -6.79 4.19
C ASP A 162 -25.94 -6.34 4.88
N VAL A 163 -25.13 -5.58 4.16
CA VAL A 163 -23.84 -5.06 4.65
C VAL A 163 -23.93 -4.12 5.87
N ALA A 164 -25.14 -3.73 6.29
CA ALA A 164 -25.38 -2.97 7.51
C ALA A 164 -25.13 -3.79 8.79
N ILE A 165 -25.08 -5.12 8.71
CA ILE A 165 -24.80 -6.01 9.86
C ILE A 165 -23.46 -5.71 10.54
N TYR A 166 -22.51 -5.09 9.84
CA TYR A 166 -21.18 -4.75 10.36
C TYR A 166 -21.15 -3.49 11.24
N THR A 167 -22.28 -2.80 11.40
CA THR A 167 -22.39 -1.60 12.26
C THR A 167 -21.87 -1.78 13.69
N PRO A 168 -22.12 -2.91 14.40
CA PRO A 168 -21.58 -3.12 15.75
C PRO A 168 -20.05 -3.19 15.80
N LEU A 169 -19.39 -3.63 14.71
CA LEU A 169 -17.94 -3.79 14.62
C LEU A 169 -17.25 -2.53 14.09
N LEU A 170 -17.86 -1.84 13.11
CA LEU A 170 -17.27 -0.71 12.39
C LEU A 170 -17.74 0.66 12.85
N GLY A 171 -18.79 0.70 13.68
CA GLY A 171 -19.49 1.93 14.04
C GLY A 171 -20.57 2.32 13.01
N LYS A 172 -21.22 3.46 13.25
CA LYS A 172 -22.44 3.87 12.54
C LYS A 172 -22.23 4.45 11.14
N ARG A 173 -20.98 4.77 10.78
CA ARG A 173 -20.63 5.48 9.54
C ARG A 173 -19.44 4.82 8.86
N TYR A 174 -19.69 4.16 7.74
CA TYR A 174 -18.65 3.56 6.90
C TYR A 174 -19.12 3.44 5.45
N MET A 175 -18.15 3.41 4.53
CA MET A 175 -18.38 3.19 3.11
C MET A 175 -18.07 1.73 2.76
N VAL A 176 -19.05 1.03 2.21
CA VAL A 176 -18.92 -0.32 1.66
C VAL A 176 -18.50 -0.23 0.20
N HIS A 177 -17.54 -1.04 -0.21
CA HIS A 177 -17.04 -1.09 -1.57
C HIS A 177 -17.29 -2.49 -2.14
N LEU A 178 -18.10 -2.54 -3.20
CA LEU A 178 -18.44 -3.75 -3.93
C LEU A 178 -17.50 -3.86 -5.14
N MET A 179 -16.53 -4.79 -5.06
CA MET A 179 -15.49 -4.95 -6.08
C MET A 179 -16.03 -5.62 -7.36
N PRO A 180 -15.50 -5.27 -8.56
CA PRO A 180 -15.85 -5.96 -9.80
C PRO A 180 -15.67 -7.48 -9.73
N THR A 181 -14.62 -7.96 -9.07
CA THR A 181 -14.33 -9.38 -8.87
C THR A 181 -15.47 -10.10 -8.13
N VAL A 182 -15.95 -9.51 -7.04
CA VAL A 182 -17.05 -10.04 -6.22
C VAL A 182 -18.36 -10.04 -6.99
N LEU A 183 -18.64 -8.96 -7.73
CA LEU A 183 -19.83 -8.89 -8.58
C LEU A 183 -19.83 -9.94 -9.69
N ARG A 184 -18.65 -10.24 -10.26
CA ARG A 184 -18.47 -11.28 -11.28
C ARG A 184 -18.72 -12.67 -10.70
N GLU A 185 -18.15 -12.97 -9.53
CA GLU A 185 -18.38 -14.25 -8.85
C GLU A 185 -19.85 -14.49 -8.50
N LEU A 186 -20.55 -13.45 -8.00
CA LEU A 186 -22.00 -13.53 -7.79
C LEU A 186 -22.77 -13.86 -9.07
N ASP A 187 -22.40 -13.25 -10.20
CA ASP A 187 -23.01 -13.54 -11.50
C ASP A 187 -22.73 -14.98 -11.98
N ASP A 188 -21.55 -15.51 -11.71
CA ASP A 188 -21.18 -16.89 -12.04
C ASP A 188 -21.94 -17.90 -11.16
N HIS A 189 -22.07 -17.64 -9.86
CA HIS A 189 -22.89 -18.47 -8.96
C HIS A 189 -24.37 -18.50 -9.37
N LYS A 190 -24.91 -17.40 -9.91
CA LYS A 190 -26.28 -17.36 -10.45
C LYS A 190 -26.47 -18.24 -11.68
N ARG A 191 -25.47 -18.29 -12.58
CA ARG A 191 -25.58 -18.98 -13.88
C ARG A 191 -25.15 -20.44 -13.81
N ALA A 192 -24.09 -20.73 -13.06
CA ALA A 192 -23.36 -21.99 -13.06
C ALA A 192 -23.41 -22.72 -11.70
N GLY A 193 -24.13 -22.20 -10.71
CA GLY A 193 -24.30 -22.84 -9.41
C GLY A 193 -24.90 -24.24 -9.54
N ARG A 194 -24.09 -25.27 -9.25
CA ARG A 194 -24.54 -26.68 -9.22
C ARG A 194 -25.47 -26.97 -8.04
N ASN A 195 -25.35 -26.18 -6.97
CA ASN A 195 -26.20 -26.27 -5.78
C ASN A 195 -27.35 -25.23 -5.87
N PRO A 196 -28.62 -25.65 -5.82
CA PRO A 196 -29.78 -24.74 -5.77
C PRO A 196 -29.67 -23.69 -4.67
N ASP A 197 -29.18 -24.04 -3.48
CA ASP A 197 -29.10 -23.13 -2.33
C ASP A 197 -28.14 -21.95 -2.62
N ILE A 198 -26.98 -22.25 -3.20
CA ILE A 198 -25.98 -21.23 -3.58
C ILE A 198 -26.53 -20.32 -4.68
N ARG A 199 -27.28 -20.89 -5.64
CA ARG A 199 -27.90 -20.11 -6.72
C ARG A 199 -28.97 -19.17 -6.16
N ASP A 200 -29.79 -19.64 -5.23
CA ASP A 200 -30.85 -18.83 -4.61
C ASP A 200 -30.26 -17.72 -3.72
N ALA A 201 -29.19 -18.03 -2.96
CA ALA A 201 -28.40 -17.06 -2.22
C ALA A 201 -27.83 -15.96 -3.14
N ALA A 202 -27.19 -16.36 -4.24
CA ALA A 202 -26.62 -15.42 -5.21
C ALA A 202 -27.70 -14.55 -5.88
N GLN A 203 -28.88 -15.09 -6.18
CA GLN A 203 -30.02 -14.32 -6.69
C GLN A 203 -30.60 -13.37 -5.64
N LYS A 204 -30.64 -13.76 -4.36
CA LYS A 204 -31.05 -12.89 -3.25
C LYS A 204 -30.07 -11.72 -3.11
N ALA A 205 -28.76 -11.99 -3.13
CA ALA A 205 -27.72 -10.98 -3.08
C ALA A 205 -27.81 -10.01 -4.26
N ASP A 206 -27.89 -10.51 -5.49
CA ASP A 206 -28.03 -9.67 -6.70
C ASP A 206 -29.28 -8.78 -6.66
N ARG A 207 -30.43 -9.30 -6.21
CA ARG A 207 -31.64 -8.49 -6.04
C ARG A 207 -31.45 -7.38 -5.01
N ARG A 208 -30.83 -7.66 -3.87
CA ARG A 208 -30.50 -6.66 -2.84
C ARG A 208 -29.58 -5.58 -3.40
N LEU A 209 -28.49 -5.96 -4.06
CA LEU A 209 -27.54 -5.03 -4.66
C LEU A 209 -28.17 -4.18 -5.77
N LYS A 210 -29.02 -4.75 -6.63
CA LYS A 210 -29.78 -3.98 -7.63
C LYS A 210 -30.71 -2.95 -7.00
N GLY A 211 -31.37 -3.30 -5.90
CA GLY A 211 -32.20 -2.35 -5.14
C GLY A 211 -31.40 -1.19 -4.54
N LEU A 212 -30.12 -1.39 -4.21
CA LEU A 212 -29.25 -0.29 -3.77
C LEU A 212 -28.92 0.68 -4.91
N ARG A 213 -28.72 0.16 -6.14
CA ARG A 213 -28.38 0.98 -7.31
C ARG A 213 -29.45 2.00 -7.69
N THR A 214 -30.71 1.77 -7.32
CA THR A 214 -31.82 2.71 -7.59
C THR A 214 -31.91 3.85 -6.58
N ASN A 215 -31.15 3.81 -5.48
CA ASN A 215 -31.28 4.74 -4.36
C ASN A 215 -30.33 5.96 -4.42
N GLY A 216 -29.71 6.26 -5.57
CA GLY A 216 -28.88 7.45 -5.73
C GLY A 216 -27.83 7.35 -6.84
N ASP A 217 -26.83 8.25 -6.78
CA ASP A 217 -25.70 8.24 -7.72
C ASP A 217 -24.69 7.14 -7.33
N MET A 218 -24.63 6.09 -8.14
CA MET A 218 -23.72 4.96 -7.97
C MET A 218 -22.24 5.37 -7.87
N ARG A 219 -21.84 6.53 -8.43
CA ARG A 219 -20.45 7.00 -8.39
C ARG A 219 -20.06 7.65 -7.06
N ARG A 220 -21.03 8.15 -6.30
CA ARG A 220 -20.81 8.86 -5.03
C ARG A 220 -21.15 8.01 -3.81
N GLY A 221 -21.69 6.82 -4.05
CA GLY A 221 -22.16 5.90 -3.03
C GLY A 221 -23.66 6.03 -2.80
N VAL A 222 -24.35 4.90 -2.74
CA VAL A 222 -25.78 4.78 -2.47
C VAL A 222 -26.02 4.44 -1.00
N ARG A 223 -27.06 5.02 -0.40
CA ARG A 223 -27.37 4.79 1.01
C ARG A 223 -27.92 3.37 1.19
N VAL A 224 -27.35 2.62 2.14
CA VAL A 224 -27.79 1.27 2.52
C VAL A 224 -28.73 1.34 3.72
N ALA A 225 -28.23 1.84 4.85
CA ALA A 225 -28.98 1.99 6.10
C ALA A 225 -28.28 3.03 7.00
N GLY A 226 -29.01 3.88 7.72
CA GLY A 226 -28.36 4.86 8.61
C GLY A 226 -27.36 5.77 7.87
N ASP A 227 -26.11 5.84 8.34
CA ASP A 227 -24.97 6.52 7.67
C ASP A 227 -24.02 5.48 7.02
N VAL A 228 -24.54 4.30 6.65
CA VAL A 228 -23.84 3.27 5.88
C VAL A 228 -24.17 3.45 4.40
N HIS A 229 -23.12 3.65 3.60
CA HIS A 229 -23.21 3.85 2.16
C HIS A 229 -22.46 2.74 1.44
N ALA A 230 -22.84 2.43 0.20
CA ALA A 230 -22.17 1.45 -0.65
C ALA A 230 -21.82 2.06 -2.01
N VAL A 231 -20.62 1.78 -2.52
CA VAL A 231 -20.19 2.15 -3.86
C VAL A 231 -19.87 0.90 -4.67
N PHE A 232 -20.27 0.91 -5.93
CA PHE A 232 -19.94 -0.14 -6.89
C PHE A 232 -18.66 0.28 -7.60
N GLU A 233 -17.56 -0.39 -7.28
CA GLU A 233 -16.28 -0.09 -7.90
C GLU A 233 -16.26 -0.56 -9.36
N HIS A 234 -15.46 0.14 -10.16
CA HIS A 234 -15.31 -0.12 -11.60
C HIS A 234 -13.84 -0.28 -12.02
N ILE A 235 -12.92 0.05 -11.12
CA ILE A 235 -11.49 -0.05 -11.38
C ILE A 235 -11.05 -1.45 -10.99
N GLU A 236 -10.41 -2.15 -11.93
CA GLU A 236 -9.72 -3.42 -11.66
C GLU A 236 -8.21 -3.18 -11.59
N PRO A 237 -7.51 -3.96 -10.73
CA PRO A 237 -6.06 -3.88 -10.62
C PRO A 237 -5.38 -4.24 -11.94
N LYS A 238 -4.32 -3.50 -12.24
CA LYS A 238 -3.36 -3.83 -13.29
C LYS A 238 -2.04 -4.21 -12.63
N GLY A 239 -1.26 -5.08 -13.25
CA GLY A 239 -0.07 -5.69 -12.63
C GLY A 239 1.04 -4.71 -12.20
N ASP A 240 1.01 -3.46 -12.68
CA ASP A 240 2.06 -2.49 -12.40
C ASP A 240 2.01 -2.00 -10.94
N GLY A 241 3.10 -2.20 -10.20
CA GLY A 241 3.28 -1.66 -8.84
C GLY A 241 2.64 -2.47 -7.71
N LEU A 242 2.03 -3.62 -8.02
CA LEU A 242 1.51 -4.56 -7.02
C LEU A 242 2.60 -5.54 -6.56
N PRO A 243 2.46 -6.13 -5.35
CA PRO A 243 3.31 -7.24 -4.93
C PRO A 243 3.36 -8.35 -5.98
N ASN A 244 4.58 -8.79 -6.34
CA ASN A 244 4.83 -9.72 -7.44
C ASN A 244 4.26 -11.13 -7.24
N TRP A 245 3.90 -11.49 -6.01
CA TRP A 245 3.31 -12.78 -5.66
C TRP A 245 1.79 -12.82 -5.88
N LEU A 246 1.13 -11.68 -6.13
CA LEU A 246 -0.30 -11.64 -6.44
C LEU A 246 -0.53 -12.05 -7.89
N ASP A 247 -1.23 -13.17 -8.09
CA ASP A 247 -1.66 -13.61 -9.40
C ASP A 247 -3.03 -13.02 -9.72
N LEU A 248 -3.06 -11.98 -10.57
CA LEU A 248 -4.31 -11.31 -10.96
C LEU A 248 -5.28 -12.21 -11.75
N THR A 249 -4.93 -13.44 -12.11
CA THR A 249 -5.85 -14.44 -12.67
C THR A 249 -6.65 -15.17 -11.58
N VAL A 250 -6.12 -15.23 -10.35
CA VAL A 250 -6.76 -15.80 -9.18
C VAL A 250 -7.72 -14.77 -8.56
N PRO A 251 -9.01 -15.11 -8.33
CA PRO A 251 -9.98 -14.14 -7.83
C PRO A 251 -9.64 -13.54 -6.45
N ASP A 252 -9.20 -14.35 -5.49
CA ASP A 252 -8.75 -13.88 -4.17
C ASP A 252 -7.62 -12.85 -4.29
N ASP A 253 -6.59 -13.15 -5.08
CA ASP A 253 -5.44 -12.28 -5.28
C ASP A 253 -5.87 -10.98 -5.97
N ARG A 254 -6.82 -11.08 -6.90
CA ARG A 254 -7.45 -9.91 -7.52
C ARG A 254 -8.25 -9.08 -6.52
N LEU A 255 -8.94 -9.70 -5.55
CA LEU A 255 -9.65 -9.01 -4.48
C LEU A 255 -8.67 -8.31 -3.52
N VAL A 256 -7.58 -8.98 -3.14
CA VAL A 256 -6.50 -8.41 -2.33
C VAL A 256 -5.87 -7.22 -3.04
N ALA A 257 -5.52 -7.37 -4.32
CA ALA A 257 -4.97 -6.29 -5.15
C ALA A 257 -5.95 -5.10 -5.29
N SER A 258 -7.23 -5.37 -5.52
CA SER A 258 -8.27 -4.33 -5.61
C SER A 258 -8.39 -3.56 -4.30
N THR A 259 -8.34 -4.28 -3.17
CA THR A 259 -8.42 -3.68 -1.83
C THR A 259 -7.18 -2.85 -1.52
N LEU A 260 -5.98 -3.29 -1.93
CA LEU A 260 -4.75 -2.54 -1.78
C LEU A 260 -4.80 -1.21 -2.56
N LEU A 261 -5.29 -1.23 -3.81
CA LEU A 261 -5.49 -0.02 -4.60
C LEU A 261 -6.56 0.90 -4.00
N LEU A 262 -7.64 0.33 -3.45
CA LEU A 262 -8.63 1.10 -2.73
C LEU A 262 -7.99 1.82 -1.54
N GLN A 263 -7.13 1.12 -0.79
CA GLN A 263 -6.40 1.69 0.34
C GLN A 263 -5.47 2.83 -0.09
N SER A 264 -4.79 2.68 -1.22
CA SER A 264 -3.86 3.73 -1.70
C SER A 264 -4.60 4.98 -2.18
N ARG A 265 -5.83 4.84 -2.70
CA ARG A 265 -6.71 5.95 -3.07
C ARG A 265 -7.39 6.61 -1.87
N HIS A 266 -7.45 5.90 -0.74
CA HIS A 266 -8.04 6.35 0.51
C HIS A 266 -7.08 6.13 1.69
N PRO A 267 -5.92 6.78 1.65
CA PRO A 267 -4.80 6.41 2.49
C PRO A 267 -4.97 6.81 3.96
N GLY A 268 -5.88 7.75 4.25
CA GLY A 268 -6.26 8.15 5.60
C GLY A 268 -7.45 7.35 6.17
N SER A 269 -7.96 6.37 5.42
CA SER A 269 -9.05 5.51 5.84
C SER A 269 -8.54 4.19 6.43
N SER A 270 -9.23 3.70 7.45
CA SER A 270 -9.14 2.29 7.86
C SER A 270 -9.98 1.44 6.92
N VAL A 271 -9.35 0.54 6.16
CA VAL A 271 -10.02 -0.35 5.21
C VAL A 271 -10.01 -1.75 5.76
N TYR A 272 -11.19 -2.35 5.90
CA TYR A 272 -11.39 -3.72 6.35
C TYR A 272 -11.88 -4.59 5.19
N VAL A 273 -11.61 -5.89 5.27
CA VAL A 273 -12.25 -6.89 4.42
C VAL A 273 -13.13 -7.81 5.25
N ALA A 274 -14.41 -7.91 4.92
CA ALA A 274 -15.30 -8.92 5.46
C ALA A 274 -15.08 -10.24 4.71
N SER A 275 -14.58 -11.25 5.40
CA SER A 275 -14.46 -12.62 4.88
C SER A 275 -14.28 -13.63 6.01
N ASP A 276 -14.86 -14.82 5.82
CA ASP A 276 -14.70 -15.99 6.67
C ASP A 276 -13.72 -17.03 6.09
N ASP A 277 -13.15 -16.78 4.91
CA ASP A 277 -12.18 -17.67 4.27
C ASP A 277 -10.76 -17.48 4.82
N ILE A 278 -10.24 -18.50 5.50
CA ILE A 278 -8.90 -18.53 6.11
C ILE A 278 -7.79 -18.26 5.06
N ASN A 279 -7.94 -18.74 3.83
CA ASN A 279 -6.95 -18.51 2.77
C ASN A 279 -6.90 -17.04 2.38
N LEU A 280 -8.07 -16.41 2.20
CA LEU A 280 -8.16 -14.98 1.91
C LEU A 280 -7.62 -14.15 3.08
N GLN A 281 -8.00 -14.49 4.32
CA GLN A 281 -7.50 -13.82 5.53
C GLN A 281 -5.97 -13.86 5.63
N THR A 282 -5.34 -14.99 5.28
CA THR A 282 -3.87 -15.14 5.26
C THR A 282 -3.22 -14.19 4.25
N LYS A 283 -3.78 -14.07 3.04
CA LYS A 283 -3.28 -13.16 2.01
C LYS A 283 -3.48 -11.69 2.40
N LEU A 284 -4.61 -11.36 3.04
CA LEU A 284 -4.88 -10.02 3.56
C LEU A 284 -3.87 -9.63 4.64
N ALA A 285 -3.58 -10.53 5.58
CA ALA A 285 -2.57 -10.31 6.60
C ALA A 285 -1.18 -10.05 6.00
N ALA A 286 -0.80 -10.77 4.93
CA ALA A 286 0.47 -10.59 4.24
C ALA A 286 0.66 -9.19 3.62
N VAL A 287 -0.43 -8.49 3.26
CA VAL A 287 -0.40 -7.10 2.77
C VAL A 287 -0.80 -6.07 3.85
N GLY A 288 -0.96 -6.50 5.11
CA GLY A 288 -1.34 -5.65 6.22
C GLY A 288 -2.78 -5.12 6.15
N LEU A 289 -3.68 -5.82 5.46
CA LEU A 289 -5.11 -5.50 5.42
C LEU A 289 -5.83 -6.20 6.58
N PRO A 290 -6.51 -5.45 7.47
CA PRO A 290 -7.32 -6.03 8.52
C PRO A 290 -8.57 -6.67 7.94
N PHE A 291 -9.02 -7.76 8.55
CA PHE A 291 -10.24 -8.46 8.17
C PHE A 291 -11.17 -8.63 9.36
N LEU A 292 -12.44 -8.89 9.07
CA LEU A 292 -13.48 -9.11 10.05
C LEU A 292 -14.46 -10.18 9.57
N GLN A 293 -15.12 -10.82 10.52
CA GLN A 293 -16.13 -11.84 10.28
C GLN A 293 -17.52 -11.25 10.53
N ALA A 294 -18.55 -11.86 9.95
CA ALA A 294 -19.93 -11.50 10.28
C ALA A 294 -20.19 -11.71 11.79
N PRO A 295 -20.93 -10.81 12.46
CA PRO A 295 -21.26 -10.93 13.88
C PRO A 295 -22.26 -12.04 14.20
#